data_AF-A0A6N6S8Z6-F1
#
_entry.id   AF-A0A6N6S8Z6-F1
#
_cell.length_a   1.000
_cell.length_b   1.000
_cell.length_c   1.000
_cell.angle_alpha   90.00
_cell.angle_beta   90.00
_cell.angle_gamma   90.00
#
_symmetry.space_group_name_H-M   'P 1'
#
loop_
_entity.id
_entity.type
_entity.pdbx_description
1 polymer ?
#
loop_
_entity_poly.entity_id
_entity_poly.type
_entity_poly.pdbx_seq_one_letter_code
_entity_poly.pdbx_strand_id
1 'polypeptide(L)'
;MQQVGQKYLGIASTLREHIAKLAEKSGDYNSIVFLRREEFLDSPCLENYNKLIEAAVKTKTEAMIREWALKFLEAGNAHTKGELKNPPKGKERYSKSFPAYDVLIDIADKEKDADMVVHWYKKSYARNHWFSGEHVQVARAIAGKYPDEALKIWCELAENQIALTKPSAYETAVGYLKQVCDIYRKTNRAKEWESYLAVLRETNKKKTRFIQSLRTLTGEKII
;
A
#
# COMPACT_ATOMS: atom_id res chain seq x y z
N MET A 1 -30.09 -8.42 18.02
CA MET A 1 -29.84 -7.89 16.67
C MET A 1 -28.57 -8.48 16.01
N GLN A 2 -28.22 -9.75 16.27
CA GLN A 2 -26.86 -10.27 16.01
C GLN A 2 -26.76 -11.32 14.89
N GLN A 3 -27.86 -11.69 14.22
CA GLN A 3 -27.90 -12.89 13.35
C GLN A 3 -28.06 -12.64 11.84
N VAL A 4 -28.23 -11.39 11.39
CA VAL A 4 -28.48 -11.11 9.96
C VAL A 4 -27.18 -10.88 9.15
N GLY A 5 -26.07 -10.53 9.82
CA GLY A 5 -24.84 -10.07 9.16
C GLY A 5 -24.03 -11.10 8.38
N GLN A 6 -24.35 -12.40 8.48
CA GLN A 6 -23.50 -13.45 7.88
C GLN A 6 -24.02 -14.06 6.58
N LYS A 7 -25.30 -13.85 6.23
CA LYS A 7 -25.90 -14.43 5.02
C LYS A 7 -25.93 -13.45 3.84
N TYR A 8 -25.69 -12.16 4.09
CA TYR A 8 -25.74 -11.11 3.06
C TYR A 8 -24.76 -9.97 3.39
N LEU A 9 -23.45 -10.20 3.20
CA LEU A 9 -22.41 -9.17 3.40
C LEU A 9 -22.72 -7.87 2.62
N GLY A 10 -23.29 -7.99 1.42
CA GLY A 10 -23.69 -6.85 0.59
C GLY A 10 -24.94 -6.10 1.08
N ILE A 11 -25.83 -6.74 1.85
CA ILE A 11 -27.01 -6.09 2.44
C ILE A 11 -26.61 -5.42 3.77
N ALA A 12 -25.66 -6.00 4.50
CA ALA A 12 -25.13 -5.41 5.72
C ALA A 12 -24.38 -4.09 5.43
N SER A 13 -23.56 -4.02 4.37
CA SER A 13 -22.86 -2.78 3.99
C SER A 13 -23.83 -1.67 3.56
N THR A 14 -24.82 -1.98 2.71
CA THR A 14 -25.84 -1.00 2.30
C THR A 14 -26.69 -0.54 3.48
N LEU A 15 -27.05 -1.43 4.41
CA LEU A 15 -27.76 -1.05 5.62
C LEU A 15 -26.91 -0.14 6.52
N ARG A 16 -25.62 -0.45 6.70
CA ARG A 16 -24.68 0.39 7.46
C ARG A 16 -24.56 1.78 6.84
N GLU A 17 -24.49 1.89 5.52
CA GLU A 17 -24.49 3.18 4.83
C GLU A 17 -25.79 3.97 5.03
N HIS A 18 -26.94 3.30 5.00
CA HIS A 18 -28.22 3.94 5.25
C HIS A 18 -28.33 4.44 6.69
N ILE A 19 -27.87 3.65 7.67
CA ILE A 19 -27.80 4.06 9.08
C ILE A 19 -26.86 5.26 9.24
N ALA A 20 -25.69 5.26 8.59
CA ALA A 20 -24.77 6.38 8.63
C ALA A 20 -25.42 7.66 8.06
N LYS A 21 -26.09 7.59 6.91
CA LYS A 21 -26.82 8.72 6.31
C LYS A 21 -27.95 9.25 7.19
N LEU A 22 -28.65 8.37 7.92
CA LEU A 22 -29.69 8.77 8.87
C LEU A 22 -29.08 9.44 10.11
N ALA A 23 -27.98 8.90 10.64
CA ALA A 23 -27.26 9.46 11.77
C ALA A 23 -26.61 10.82 11.44
N GLU A 24 -26.19 11.04 10.20
CA GLU A 24 -25.71 12.36 9.74
C GLU A 24 -26.84 13.40 9.75
N LYS A 25 -28.05 13.00 9.34
CA LYS A 25 -29.23 13.88 9.39
C LYS A 25 -29.68 14.19 10.81
N SER A 26 -29.48 13.27 11.75
CA SER A 26 -29.81 13.46 13.16
C SER A 26 -28.69 14.12 13.98
N GLY A 27 -27.53 14.37 13.38
CA GLY A 27 -26.37 14.97 14.06
C GLY A 27 -25.67 14.04 15.06
N ASP A 28 -25.94 12.73 15.04
CA ASP A 28 -25.34 11.75 15.94
C ASP A 28 -24.04 11.18 15.34
N TYR A 29 -23.00 12.00 15.37
CA TYR A 29 -21.69 11.64 14.82
C TYR A 29 -20.96 10.57 15.64
N ASN A 30 -21.29 10.41 16.93
CA ASN A 30 -20.69 9.39 17.79
C ASN A 30 -21.11 7.97 17.37
N SER A 31 -22.40 7.79 17.04
CA SER A 31 -22.90 6.51 16.52
C SER A 31 -22.27 6.14 15.18
N ILE A 32 -21.97 7.13 14.33
CA ILE A 32 -21.27 6.91 13.05
C ILE A 32 -19.85 6.43 13.30
N VAL A 33 -19.11 7.09 14.20
CA VAL A 33 -17.74 6.68 14.57
C VAL A 33 -17.72 5.24 15.09
N PHE A 34 -18.65 4.88 15.97
CA PHE A 34 -18.75 3.51 16.47
C PHE A 34 -19.05 2.51 15.36
N LEU A 35 -20.00 2.82 14.47
CA LEU A 35 -20.35 1.95 13.34
C LEU A 35 -19.17 1.73 12.39
N ARG A 36 -18.45 2.80 12.03
CA ARG A 36 -17.27 2.73 11.15
C ARG A 36 -16.10 2.03 11.82
N ARG A 37 -15.98 2.12 13.15
CA ARG A 37 -14.98 1.38 13.92
C ARG A 37 -15.22 -0.13 13.82
N GLU A 38 -16.45 -0.58 14.01
CA GLU A 38 -16.80 -2.01 13.88
C GLU A 38 -16.57 -2.50 12.43
N GLU A 39 -16.88 -1.67 11.44
CA GLU A 39 -16.62 -1.99 10.03
C GLU A 39 -15.12 -2.11 9.71
N PHE A 40 -14.28 -1.26 10.32
CA PHE A 40 -12.83 -1.35 10.21
C PHE A 40 -12.26 -2.58 10.93
N LEU A 41 -12.82 -2.96 12.08
CA LEU A 41 -12.46 -4.21 12.75
C LEU A 41 -12.81 -5.43 11.89
N ASP A 42 -14.02 -5.47 11.33
CA ASP A 42 -14.47 -6.54 10.44
C ASP A 42 -13.60 -6.68 9.18
N SER A 43 -13.12 -5.55 8.64
CA SER A 43 -12.34 -5.50 7.41
C SER A 43 -11.34 -4.34 7.43
N PRO A 44 -10.11 -4.58 7.93
CA PRO A 44 -9.07 -3.56 7.92
C PRO A 44 -8.60 -3.33 6.48
N CYS A 45 -8.99 -2.18 5.91
CA CYS A 45 -8.58 -1.72 4.60
C CYS A 45 -8.53 -0.18 4.58
N LEU A 46 -7.85 0.39 3.58
CA LEU A 46 -7.71 1.83 3.42
C LEU A 46 -9.07 2.54 3.29
N GLU A 47 -10.05 1.92 2.61
CA GLU A 47 -11.37 2.49 2.43
C GLU A 47 -12.11 2.68 3.76
N ASN A 48 -12.12 1.64 4.60
CA ASN A 48 -12.78 1.69 5.91
C ASN A 48 -12.03 2.61 6.89
N TYR A 49 -10.70 2.68 6.81
CA TYR A 49 -9.91 3.66 7.55
C TYR A 49 -10.32 5.09 7.18
N ASN A 50 -10.50 5.39 5.89
CA ASN A 50 -10.89 6.71 5.42
C ASN A 50 -12.28 7.10 5.94
N LYS A 51 -13.26 6.20 5.82
CA LYS A 51 -14.61 6.40 6.35
C LYS A 51 -14.62 6.64 7.87
N LEU A 52 -13.73 5.97 8.60
CA LEU A 52 -13.57 6.15 10.05
C LEU A 52 -12.96 7.51 10.40
N ILE A 53 -11.88 7.92 9.71
CA ILE A 53 -11.24 9.21 9.93
C ILE A 53 -12.18 10.36 9.56
N GLU A 54 -12.92 10.27 8.45
CA GLU A 54 -13.92 11.28 8.06
C GLU A 54 -15.01 11.46 9.13
N ALA A 55 -15.47 10.37 9.76
CA ALA A 55 -16.41 10.44 10.88
C ALA A 55 -15.76 11.06 12.12
N ALA A 56 -14.51 10.71 12.41
CA ALA A 56 -13.75 11.20 13.55
C ALA A 56 -13.41 12.70 13.49
N VAL A 57 -13.26 13.26 12.28
CA VAL A 57 -13.08 14.71 12.06
C VAL A 57 -14.31 15.47 12.58
N LYS A 58 -15.52 14.94 12.35
CA LYS A 58 -16.78 15.58 12.78
C LYS A 58 -16.93 15.60 14.31
N THR A 59 -16.29 14.67 15.02
CA THR A 59 -16.30 14.58 16.49
C THR A 59 -15.05 15.17 17.16
N LYS A 60 -14.09 15.71 16.39
CA LYS A 60 -12.78 16.19 16.87
C LYS A 60 -11.95 15.11 17.60
N THR A 61 -12.20 13.83 17.32
CA THR A 61 -11.48 12.70 17.94
C THR A 61 -10.53 11.99 16.96
N GLU A 62 -10.18 12.66 15.85
CA GLU A 62 -9.34 12.15 14.77
C GLU A 62 -8.01 11.55 15.27
N ALA A 63 -7.22 12.32 16.01
CA ALA A 63 -5.88 11.88 16.45
C ALA A 63 -5.93 10.60 17.31
N MET A 64 -6.90 10.52 18.22
CA MET A 64 -7.09 9.36 19.09
C MET A 64 -7.49 8.11 18.29
N ILE A 65 -8.36 8.28 17.29
CA ILE A 65 -8.85 7.18 16.45
C ILE A 65 -7.77 6.72 15.46
N ARG A 66 -6.97 7.64 14.92
CA ARG A 66 -5.79 7.31 14.11
C ARG A 66 -4.80 6.47 14.91
N GLU A 67 -4.41 6.92 16.10
CA GLU A 67 -3.46 6.19 16.95
C GLU A 67 -3.98 4.79 17.31
N TRP A 68 -5.28 4.69 17.59
CA TRP A 68 -5.93 3.40 17.85
C TRP A 68 -5.91 2.48 16.63
N ALA A 69 -6.26 3.00 15.44
CA ALA A 69 -6.29 2.22 14.21
C ALA A 69 -4.90 1.70 13.84
N LEU A 70 -3.85 2.53 13.97
CA LEU A 70 -2.47 2.12 13.76
C LEU A 70 -2.06 1.01 14.74
N LYS A 71 -2.30 1.21 16.05
CA LYS A 71 -2.03 0.17 17.07
C LYS A 71 -2.75 -1.15 16.79
N PHE A 72 -3.98 -1.09 16.28
CA PHE A 72 -4.72 -2.29 15.88
C PHE A 72 -4.08 -2.99 14.68
N LEU A 73 -3.70 -2.25 13.64
CA LEU A 73 -3.04 -2.83 12.46
C LEU A 73 -1.66 -3.41 12.78
N GLU A 74 -0.97 -2.86 13.78
CA GLU A 74 0.32 -3.35 14.26
C GLU A 74 0.21 -4.61 15.13
N ALA A 75 -0.64 -4.57 16.16
CA ALA A 75 -0.69 -5.61 17.20
C ALA A 75 -1.76 -6.68 16.95
N GLY A 76 -2.72 -6.41 16.06
CA GLY A 76 -3.93 -7.22 15.89
C GLY A 76 -4.87 -7.22 17.09
N ASN A 77 -4.60 -6.34 18.07
CA ASN A 77 -5.34 -6.29 19.30
C ASN A 77 -6.14 -4.99 19.40
N ALA A 78 -7.46 -5.11 19.46
CA ALA A 78 -8.38 -3.97 19.55
C ALA A 78 -8.47 -3.36 20.96
N HIS A 79 -7.67 -3.83 21.94
CA HIS A 79 -7.75 -3.37 23.33
C HIS A 79 -7.41 -1.88 23.48
N THR A 80 -8.42 -1.04 23.49
CA THR A 80 -8.38 0.25 24.20
C THR A 80 -8.62 -0.01 25.67
N LYS A 81 -7.63 0.30 26.52
CA LYS A 81 -7.86 0.55 27.95
C LYS A 81 -8.85 1.72 28.04
N GLY A 82 -10.12 1.40 28.31
CA GLY A 82 -11.21 2.37 28.42
C GLY A 82 -12.52 1.78 27.87
N GLU A 83 -13.27 1.16 28.77
CA GLU A 83 -14.69 0.79 28.71
C GLU A 83 -15.37 0.68 27.32
N LEU A 84 -14.90 -0.23 26.46
CA LEU A 84 -15.73 -0.70 25.35
C LEU A 84 -15.62 -2.22 25.32
N LYS A 85 -16.73 -2.87 25.67
CA LYS A 85 -16.87 -4.33 25.80
C LYS A 85 -16.26 -5.03 24.60
N ASN A 86 -15.47 -6.06 24.89
CA ASN A 86 -14.84 -6.95 23.92
C ASN A 86 -15.75 -7.22 22.71
N PRO A 87 -15.22 -7.20 21.47
CA PRO A 87 -16.00 -7.64 20.33
C PRO A 87 -16.51 -9.06 20.61
N PRO A 88 -17.79 -9.34 20.31
CA PRO A 88 -18.39 -10.64 20.60
C PRO A 88 -17.55 -11.74 19.95
N LYS A 89 -17.12 -12.72 20.77
CA LYS A 89 -16.44 -13.94 20.32
C LYS A 89 -17.25 -14.57 19.20
N GLY A 90 -16.86 -14.30 17.96
CA GLY A 90 -17.71 -14.55 16.81
C GLY A 90 -16.92 -14.47 15.52
N LYS A 91 -16.26 -15.59 15.21
CA LYS A 91 -15.51 -15.93 13.99
C LYS A 91 -14.07 -15.43 13.96
N GLU A 92 -13.18 -16.38 14.28
CA GLU A 92 -11.80 -16.47 13.82
C GLU A 92 -11.73 -16.46 12.28
N ARG A 93 -12.04 -15.31 11.65
CA ARG A 93 -11.84 -15.08 10.21
C ARG A 93 -10.70 -14.10 9.94
N TYR A 94 -9.95 -13.71 10.96
CA TYR A 94 -8.72 -12.94 10.80
C TYR A 94 -7.55 -13.87 10.46
N SER A 95 -7.62 -14.59 9.33
CA SER A 95 -6.42 -15.20 8.73
C SER A 95 -5.66 -14.16 7.89
N LYS A 96 -5.54 -12.93 8.38
CA LYS A 96 -4.58 -11.95 7.86
C LYS A 96 -3.52 -11.82 8.93
N SER A 97 -2.31 -12.29 8.61
CA SER A 97 -1.15 -12.24 9.48
C SER A 97 -0.97 -10.81 10.00
N PHE A 98 -1.05 -10.60 11.31
CA PHE A 98 -0.68 -9.33 11.90
C PHE A 98 0.85 -9.29 12.08
N PRO A 99 1.52 -8.15 11.83
CA PRO A 99 0.97 -6.85 11.41
C PRO A 99 0.42 -6.81 9.98
N ALA A 100 -0.64 -6.02 9.76
CA ALA A 100 -1.21 -5.78 8.43
C ALA A 100 -0.37 -4.76 7.64
N TYR A 101 0.81 -5.18 7.19
CA TYR A 101 1.81 -4.32 6.54
C TYR A 101 1.25 -3.58 5.33
N ASP A 102 0.46 -4.23 4.48
CA ASP A 102 -0.09 -3.62 3.25
C ASP A 102 -0.96 -2.40 3.60
N VAL A 103 -1.85 -2.54 4.58
CA VAL A 103 -2.75 -1.46 5.01
C VAL A 103 -1.98 -0.34 5.71
N LEU A 104 -0.94 -0.67 6.49
CA LEU A 104 -0.08 0.34 7.13
C LEU A 104 0.69 1.17 6.10
N ILE A 105 1.18 0.53 5.03
CA ILE A 105 1.88 1.19 3.93
C ILE A 105 0.92 2.05 3.12
N ASP A 106 -0.28 1.55 2.82
CA ASP A 106 -1.32 2.32 2.12
C ASP A 106 -1.74 3.58 2.90
N ILE A 107 -1.89 3.45 4.22
CA ILE A 107 -2.19 4.60 5.09
C ILE A 107 -1.02 5.59 5.07
N ALA A 108 0.22 5.12 5.21
CA ALA A 108 1.39 5.99 5.19
C ALA A 108 1.58 6.70 3.84
N ASP A 109 1.34 6.01 2.72
CA ASP A 109 1.37 6.60 1.38
C ASP A 109 0.27 7.66 1.21
N LYS A 110 -0.95 7.37 1.67
CA LYS A 110 -2.05 8.36 1.68
C LYS A 110 -1.72 9.58 2.54
N GLU A 111 -1.12 9.36 3.71
CA GLU A 111 -0.68 10.42 4.62
C GLU A 111 0.58 11.15 4.12
N LYS A 112 1.16 10.68 3.01
CA LYS A 112 2.40 11.18 2.41
C LYS A 112 3.60 11.13 3.36
N ASP A 113 3.57 10.20 4.30
CA ASP A 113 4.64 9.97 5.25
C ASP A 113 5.62 8.93 4.69
N ALA A 114 6.61 9.44 3.93
CA ALA A 114 7.65 8.60 3.36
C ALA A 114 8.49 7.84 4.41
N ASP A 115 8.57 8.33 5.66
CA ASP A 115 9.34 7.67 6.71
C ASP A 115 8.62 6.42 7.20
N MET A 116 7.31 6.54 7.41
CA MET A 116 6.47 5.40 7.80
C MET A 116 6.35 4.37 6.69
N VAL A 117 6.28 4.78 5.41
CA VAL A 117 6.32 3.87 4.27
C VAL A 117 7.60 3.02 4.29
N VAL A 118 8.77 3.65 4.43
CA VAL A 118 10.06 2.93 4.51
C VAL A 118 10.15 2.04 5.75
N HIS A 119 9.68 2.51 6.91
CA HIS A 119 9.71 1.76 8.16
C HIS A 119 8.95 0.43 8.05
N TRP A 120 7.71 0.50 7.57
CA TRP A 120 6.87 -0.70 7.39
C TRP A 120 7.37 -1.58 6.24
N TYR A 121 7.88 -0.98 5.16
CA TYR A 121 8.52 -1.70 4.06
C TYR A 121 9.65 -2.61 4.56
N LYS A 122 10.62 -2.04 5.28
CA LYS A 122 11.78 -2.80 5.81
C LYS A 122 11.36 -3.92 6.75
N LYS A 123 10.35 -3.67 7.60
CA LYS A 123 9.85 -4.63 8.58
C LYS A 123 9.08 -5.79 7.93
N SER A 124 8.36 -5.52 6.84
CA SER A 124 7.67 -6.54 6.05
C SER A 124 8.65 -7.37 5.22
N TYR A 125 9.62 -6.71 4.58
CA TYR A 125 10.67 -7.37 3.80
C TYR A 125 11.48 -8.37 4.66
N ALA A 126 11.82 -7.99 5.89
CA ALA A 126 12.51 -8.87 6.85
C ALA A 126 11.70 -10.12 7.25
N ARG A 127 10.37 -10.10 7.09
CA ARG A 127 9.49 -11.23 7.41
C ARG A 127 9.07 -12.06 6.19
N ASN A 128 9.65 -11.79 5.01
CA ASN A 128 9.27 -12.42 3.74
C ASN A 128 7.76 -12.35 3.46
N HIS A 129 7.07 -11.36 3.99
CA HIS A 129 5.61 -11.25 3.90
C HIS A 129 5.14 -10.56 2.62
N TRP A 130 5.99 -10.51 1.60
CA TRP A 130 5.87 -9.47 0.59
C TRP A 130 5.10 -9.91 -0.67
N PHE A 131 4.11 -9.11 -1.07
CA PHE A 131 3.30 -9.28 -2.28
C PHE A 131 3.92 -8.50 -3.46
N SER A 132 3.88 -9.07 -4.67
CA SER A 132 4.57 -8.49 -5.84
C SER A 132 4.01 -7.14 -6.33
N GLY A 133 2.87 -6.68 -5.80
CA GLY A 133 2.16 -5.47 -6.24
C GLY A 133 2.55 -4.19 -5.50
N GLU A 134 2.74 -4.23 -4.18
CA GLU A 134 2.95 -3.03 -3.36
C GLU A 134 4.33 -2.36 -3.57
N HIS A 135 5.31 -3.08 -4.13
CA HIS A 135 6.65 -2.54 -4.38
C HIS A 135 6.63 -1.28 -5.27
N VAL A 136 5.73 -1.24 -6.27
CA VAL A 136 5.63 -0.11 -7.23
C VAL A 136 5.15 1.15 -6.52
N GLN A 137 4.16 1.02 -5.64
CA GLN A 137 3.59 2.13 -4.87
C GLN A 137 4.62 2.67 -3.87
N VAL A 138 5.26 1.79 -3.11
CA VAL A 138 6.32 2.14 -2.17
C VAL A 138 7.46 2.88 -2.86
N ALA A 139 7.97 2.34 -3.97
CA ALA A 139 9.09 2.94 -4.69
C ALA A 139 8.73 4.34 -5.23
N ARG A 140 7.49 4.57 -5.63
CA ARG A 140 7.00 5.89 -6.05
C ARG A 140 6.87 6.86 -4.88
N ALA A 141 6.33 6.41 -3.74
CA ALA A 141 6.12 7.23 -2.55
C ALA A 141 7.45 7.72 -1.96
N ILE A 142 8.45 6.85 -1.90
CA ILE A 142 9.75 7.16 -1.27
C ILE A 142 10.72 7.87 -2.20
N ALA A 143 10.52 7.85 -3.53
CA ALA A 143 11.43 8.42 -4.52
C ALA A 143 11.78 9.91 -4.30
N GLY A 144 10.90 10.67 -3.66
CA GLY A 144 11.14 12.08 -3.35
C GLY A 144 12.12 12.30 -2.19
N LYS A 145 12.00 11.51 -1.12
CA LYS A 145 12.76 11.71 0.14
C LYS A 145 13.95 10.75 0.25
N TYR A 146 13.81 9.53 -0.26
CA TYR A 146 14.80 8.46 -0.22
C TYR A 146 15.05 7.92 -1.64
N PRO A 147 15.69 8.70 -2.53
CA PRO A 147 15.92 8.30 -3.92
C PRO A 147 16.75 7.02 -4.01
N ASP A 148 17.76 6.83 -3.16
CA ASP A 148 18.60 5.63 -3.17
C ASP A 148 17.84 4.35 -2.78
N GLU A 149 16.87 4.44 -1.88
CA GLU A 149 16.02 3.29 -1.52
C GLU A 149 15.00 3.00 -2.62
N ALA A 150 14.39 4.03 -3.20
CA ALA A 150 13.51 3.86 -4.37
C ALA A 150 14.23 3.17 -5.53
N LEU A 151 15.46 3.59 -5.82
CA LEU A 151 16.27 3.02 -6.90
C LEU A 151 16.48 1.52 -6.72
N LYS A 152 16.79 1.06 -5.50
CA LYS A 152 16.94 -0.38 -5.20
C LYS A 152 15.67 -1.15 -5.52
N ILE A 153 14.52 -0.67 -5.05
CA ILE A 153 13.22 -1.33 -5.29
C ILE A 153 12.90 -1.37 -6.80
N TRP A 154 13.10 -0.26 -7.51
CA TRP A 154 12.86 -0.20 -8.95
C TRP A 154 13.79 -1.10 -9.75
N CYS A 155 15.07 -1.20 -9.38
CA CYS A 155 16.03 -2.11 -10.01
C CYS A 155 15.66 -3.57 -9.78
N GLU A 156 15.34 -3.96 -8.53
CA GLU A 156 14.90 -5.32 -8.20
C GLU A 156 13.63 -5.70 -8.98
N LEU A 157 12.66 -4.78 -9.08
CA LEU A 157 11.45 -4.99 -9.87
C LEU A 157 11.75 -5.18 -11.36
N ALA A 158 12.64 -4.36 -11.93
CA ALA A 158 13.04 -4.49 -13.32
C ALA A 158 13.74 -5.83 -13.58
N GLU A 159 14.68 -6.22 -12.71
CA GLU A 159 15.43 -7.47 -12.82
C GLU A 159 14.53 -8.70 -12.69
N ASN A 160 13.57 -8.68 -11.76
CA ASN A 160 12.56 -9.72 -11.61
C ASN A 160 11.70 -9.87 -12.88
N GLN A 161 11.26 -8.75 -13.49
CA GLN A 161 10.52 -8.79 -14.75
C GLN A 161 11.39 -9.30 -15.92
N ILE A 162 12.67 -8.92 -15.98
CA ILE A 162 13.63 -9.42 -16.98
C ILE A 162 13.88 -10.92 -16.83
N ALA A 163 13.84 -11.45 -15.61
CA ALA A 163 13.99 -12.87 -15.32
C ALA A 163 12.79 -13.70 -15.81
N LEU A 164 11.57 -13.15 -15.82
CA LEU A 164 10.36 -13.85 -16.28
C LEU A 164 10.37 -14.19 -17.79
N THR A 165 11.28 -13.61 -18.58
CA THR A 165 11.52 -13.87 -20.01
C THR A 165 10.30 -13.80 -20.94
N LYS A 166 9.21 -13.14 -20.50
CA LYS A 166 7.99 -12.93 -21.30
C LYS A 166 8.06 -11.57 -22.02
N PRO A 167 7.54 -11.46 -23.26
CA PRO A 167 7.53 -10.19 -23.99
C PRO A 167 6.87 -9.03 -23.21
N SER A 168 5.72 -9.28 -22.58
CA SER A 168 5.01 -8.29 -21.74
C SER A 168 5.79 -7.89 -20.48
N ALA A 169 6.60 -8.81 -19.94
CA ALA A 169 7.46 -8.53 -18.79
C ALA A 169 8.60 -7.58 -19.17
N TYR A 170 9.12 -7.66 -20.40
CA TYR A 170 10.13 -6.71 -20.88
C TYR A 170 9.60 -5.28 -21.01
N GLU A 171 8.37 -5.11 -21.49
CA GLU A 171 7.73 -3.78 -21.54
C GLU A 171 7.54 -3.20 -20.13
N THR A 172 7.11 -4.03 -19.18
CA THR A 172 6.95 -3.64 -17.77
C THR A 172 8.30 -3.28 -17.14
N ALA A 173 9.35 -4.08 -17.39
CA ALA A 173 10.71 -3.81 -16.94
C ALA A 173 11.23 -2.48 -17.48
N VAL A 174 10.99 -2.18 -18.76
CA VAL A 174 11.37 -0.90 -19.38
C VAL A 174 10.63 0.27 -18.72
N GLY A 175 9.35 0.08 -18.36
CA GLY A 175 8.59 1.05 -17.58
C GLY A 175 9.22 1.36 -16.22
N TYR A 176 9.72 0.34 -15.52
CA TYR A 176 10.44 0.51 -14.24
C TYR A 176 11.80 1.19 -14.43
N LEU A 177 12.57 0.78 -15.44
CA LEU A 177 13.85 1.40 -15.80
C LEU A 177 13.71 2.89 -16.16
N LYS A 178 12.57 3.30 -16.71
CA LYS A 178 12.27 4.72 -16.93
C LYS A 178 12.19 5.50 -15.62
N GLN A 179 11.54 4.93 -14.59
CA GLN A 179 11.48 5.56 -13.26
C GLN A 179 12.88 5.69 -12.64
N VAL A 180 13.72 4.66 -12.78
CA VAL A 180 15.13 4.69 -12.37
C VAL A 180 15.88 5.83 -13.06
N CYS A 181 15.75 5.95 -14.37
CA CYS A 181 16.36 7.03 -15.16
C CYS A 181 15.91 8.42 -14.68
N ASP A 182 14.60 8.59 -14.43
CA ASP A 182 14.03 9.86 -13.98
C ASP A 182 14.55 10.24 -12.59
N ILE A 183 14.73 9.28 -11.67
CA ILE A 183 15.32 9.53 -10.35
C ILE A 183 16.80 9.94 -10.50
N TYR A 184 17.61 9.19 -11.27
CA TYR A 184 19.02 9.52 -11.51
C TYR A 184 19.21 10.89 -12.15
N ARG A 185 18.32 11.29 -13.07
CA ARG A 185 18.32 12.63 -13.68
C ARG A 185 18.02 13.71 -12.65
N LYS A 186 17.01 13.51 -11.79
CA LYS A 186 16.65 14.45 -10.72
C LYS A 186 17.77 14.62 -9.69
N THR A 187 18.54 13.56 -9.42
CA THR A 187 19.68 13.59 -8.49
C THR A 187 21.00 14.01 -9.16
N ASN A 188 20.99 14.39 -10.45
CA ASN A 188 22.16 14.76 -11.25
C ASN A 188 23.27 13.67 -11.32
N ARG A 189 22.88 12.39 -11.25
CA ARG A 189 23.76 11.21 -11.23
C ARG A 189 23.69 10.43 -12.56
N ALA A 190 23.70 11.13 -13.69
CA ALA A 190 23.56 10.52 -15.01
C ALA A 190 24.65 9.48 -15.35
N LYS A 191 25.88 9.69 -14.85
CA LYS A 191 27.01 8.76 -15.07
C LYS A 191 26.79 7.39 -14.43
N GLU A 192 26.16 7.35 -13.26
CA GLU A 192 25.82 6.10 -12.56
C GLU A 192 24.75 5.32 -13.33
N TRP A 193 23.76 6.04 -13.89
CA TRP A 193 22.75 5.45 -14.77
C TRP A 193 23.35 4.83 -16.03
N GLU A 194 24.28 5.52 -16.70
CA GLU A 194 24.97 4.98 -17.88
C GLU A 194 25.76 3.72 -17.54
N SER A 195 26.45 3.72 -16.40
CA SER A 195 27.21 2.58 -15.90
C SER A 195 26.29 1.40 -15.60
N TYR A 196 25.16 1.64 -14.94
CA TYR A 196 24.14 0.63 -14.66
C TYR A 196 23.53 0.06 -15.95
N LEU A 197 23.18 0.90 -16.92
CA LEU A 197 22.68 0.46 -18.21
C LEU A 197 23.69 -0.39 -18.99
N ALA A 198 24.98 -0.05 -18.94
CA ALA A 198 26.03 -0.82 -19.59
C ALA A 198 26.11 -2.24 -19.00
N VAL A 199 26.11 -2.35 -17.67
CA VAL A 199 26.09 -3.65 -16.96
C VAL A 199 24.83 -4.44 -17.29
N LEU A 200 23.66 -3.77 -17.34
CA LEU A 200 22.38 -4.42 -17.63
C LEU A 200 22.32 -4.94 -19.07
N ARG A 201 22.89 -4.20 -20.04
CA ARG A 201 23.03 -4.59 -21.45
C ARG A 201 23.94 -5.81 -21.60
N GLU A 202 25.10 -5.82 -20.96
CA GLU A 202 26.04 -6.94 -21.02
C GLU A 202 25.47 -8.21 -20.39
N THR A 203 24.85 -8.08 -19.22
CA THR A 203 24.24 -9.21 -18.49
C THR A 203 23.10 -9.84 -19.29
N ASN A 204 22.30 -9.02 -19.99
CA ASN A 204 21.13 -9.46 -20.74
C ASN A 204 21.34 -9.51 -22.26
N LYS A 205 22.58 -9.53 -22.75
CA LYS A 205 22.90 -9.49 -24.19
C LYS A 205 22.23 -10.58 -25.02
N LYS A 206 21.97 -11.75 -24.42
CA LYS A 206 21.30 -12.89 -25.07
C LYS A 206 19.78 -12.70 -25.19
N LYS A 207 19.19 -11.74 -24.48
CA LYS A 207 17.74 -11.44 -24.48
C LYS A 207 17.44 -10.33 -25.50
N THR A 208 17.50 -10.67 -26.79
CA THR A 208 17.38 -9.73 -27.92
C THR A 208 16.14 -8.85 -27.86
N ARG A 209 14.97 -9.40 -27.48
CA ARG A 209 13.71 -8.64 -27.35
C ARG A 209 13.76 -7.59 -26.23
N PHE A 210 14.42 -7.90 -25.12
CA PHE A 210 14.63 -6.95 -24.02
C PHE A 210 15.57 -5.83 -24.46
N ILE A 211 16.70 -6.17 -25.10
CA ILE A 211 17.66 -5.17 -25.61
C ILE A 211 16.98 -4.25 -26.64
N GLN A 212 16.13 -4.78 -27.52
CA GLN A 212 15.35 -3.98 -28.46
C GLN A 212 14.40 -3.01 -27.73
N SER A 213 13.69 -3.47 -26.70
CA SER A 213 12.79 -2.64 -25.89
C SER A 213 13.55 -1.57 -25.09
N LEU A 214 14.78 -1.88 -24.67
CA LEU A 214 15.66 -0.93 -23.98
C LEU A 214 16.19 0.14 -24.95
N ARG A 215 16.54 -0.21 -26.19
CA ARG A 215 16.96 0.75 -27.23
C ARG A 215 15.86 1.75 -27.57
N THR A 216 14.60 1.29 -27.64
CA THR A 216 13.45 2.19 -27.84
C THR A 216 13.28 3.18 -26.70
N LEU A 217 13.62 2.80 -25.46
CA LEU A 217 13.59 3.71 -24.31
C LEU A 217 14.70 4.77 -24.38
N THR A 218 15.90 4.40 -24.80
CA THR A 218 17.06 5.31 -24.90
C THR A 218 17.05 6.18 -26.15
N GLY A 219 16.08 5.99 -27.06
CA GLY A 219 16.02 6.71 -28.34
C GLY A 219 17.14 6.33 -29.31
N GLU A 220 17.82 5.19 -29.09
CA GLU A 220 18.82 4.69 -30.02
C GLU A 220 18.08 4.16 -31.26
N LYS A 221 18.33 4.77 -32.43
CA LYS A 221 17.67 4.43 -33.70
C LYS A 221 17.73 2.93 -33.97
N ILE A 222 16.57 2.37 -34.31
CA ILE A 222 16.46 1.07 -34.98
C ILE A 222 17.06 1.27 -36.38
N ILE A 223 18.28 0.77 -36.59
CA ILE A 223 18.89 0.65 -37.93
C ILE A 223 18.52 -0.73 -38.47
#